data_AF-A0A9W7IVJ4-F1
#
_entry.id   AF-A0A9W7IVJ4-F1
#
_cell.length_a   1.000
_cell.length_b   1.000
_cell.length_c   1.000
_cell.angle_alpha   90.00
_cell.angle_beta   90.00
_cell.angle_gamma   90.00
#
_symmetry.space_group_name_H-M   'P 1'
#
loop_
_entity.id
_entity.type
_entity.pdbx_description
1 polymer ?
#
loop_
_entity_poly.entity_id
_entity_poly.type
_entity_poly.pdbx_seq_one_letter_code
_entity_poly.pdbx_strand_id
1 'polypeptide(L)'
;MDPYKHRPSSAFNSPFWTTNSGAPVWNNNSSLTVGPRGPILLEDYHLVEKLANFDRERIPERVVHARGASAKGFFEVTHDISHLTCADFLRAPGVQTPVIVRFSTVIHERGSPETLRDPRGFAVKFYTREGNFDLVGNNFPVFFIRDGMKFPDMVHALKPNPKSHIQENWRIVDFFSHHPESLHMFTFLFDDLGVPQDYRHMEGSGVNTYTLINKAGKAHYVKFHWKPTCGVKCLLEEEAIKVGGANHSHATQDLYDSISSGNYPEWKLFIQTIDPDHEDRFDFDPLDVTKTWPEDIIPLQPVGRLVLNKNIDNFFAENEQLAFCPAIVVPGIYYSDDKLLQTRIFSYSDTQRHRLGPNYLQLPANAPKCLHHNNHHEGFMNFMHRDEEINYFPSRYDPVRHAEKFPIPPPVLTGRREKCIIAKENNFKQPGERYRSWAPDRQERFICRWVDALSDPRVTHEIRNIWISYWSQADKSLGQKLASRLNVRPNI
;
A
#
# COMPACT_ATOMS: atom_id res chain seq x y z
N MET A 1 34.11 28.77 2.78
CA MET A 1 32.89 28.56 3.57
C MET A 1 32.20 27.36 2.96
N ASP A 2 32.11 26.24 3.69
CA ASP A 2 31.40 25.04 3.19
C ASP A 2 29.89 25.23 3.42
N PRO A 3 29.06 25.38 2.38
CA PRO A 3 27.63 25.61 2.52
C PRO A 3 26.85 24.37 2.99
N TYR A 4 27.48 23.21 3.05
CA TYR A 4 26.87 21.94 3.49
C TYR A 4 27.11 21.67 4.98
N LYS A 5 28.16 22.27 5.56
CA LYS A 5 28.56 22.07 6.96
C LYS A 5 27.49 22.45 7.96
N HIS A 6 26.74 23.53 7.73
CA HIS A 6 25.80 24.10 8.70
C HIS A 6 24.32 23.86 8.34
N ARG A 7 24.04 22.76 7.63
CA ARG A 7 22.66 22.36 7.38
C ARG A 7 21.95 21.99 8.69
N PRO A 8 20.63 22.26 8.81
CA PRO A 8 19.86 21.89 9.99
C PRO A 8 20.04 20.40 10.34
N SER A 9 20.61 20.14 11.51
CA SER A 9 20.79 18.80 12.07
C SER A 9 21.04 18.89 13.57
N SER A 10 20.87 17.78 14.29
CA SER A 10 21.11 17.73 15.73
C SER A 10 22.52 18.16 16.15
N ALA A 11 23.51 18.03 15.26
CA ALA A 11 24.90 18.39 15.51
C ALA A 11 25.17 19.91 15.50
N PHE A 12 24.27 20.72 14.93
CA PHE A 12 24.43 22.18 14.80
C PHE A 12 23.28 22.95 15.46
N ASN A 13 22.68 22.37 16.50
CA ASN A 13 21.61 23.00 17.26
C ASN A 13 22.15 24.05 18.24
N SER A 14 21.67 25.28 18.09
CA SER A 14 21.92 26.36 19.06
C SER A 14 21.22 26.08 20.41
N PRO A 15 21.77 26.54 21.55
CA PRO A 15 21.08 26.48 22.84
C PRO A 15 19.92 27.50 22.97
N PHE A 16 19.73 28.38 21.99
CA PHE A 16 18.64 29.36 21.93
C PHE A 16 17.88 29.28 20.60
N TRP A 17 16.66 29.81 20.57
CA TRP A 17 15.85 29.90 19.36
C TRP A 17 16.52 30.77 18.31
N THR A 18 16.42 30.37 17.04
CA THR A 18 16.90 31.16 15.91
C THR A 18 15.82 31.28 14.83
N THR A 19 15.95 32.30 13.98
CA THR A 19 15.27 32.34 12.68
C THR A 19 15.82 31.24 11.76
N ASN A 20 15.19 30.98 10.61
CA ASN A 20 15.71 30.03 9.63
C ASN A 20 17.05 30.48 9.00
N SER A 21 17.30 31.79 8.99
CA SER A 21 18.59 32.38 8.61
C SER A 21 19.66 32.31 9.70
N GLY A 22 19.33 31.76 10.88
CA GLY A 22 20.26 31.54 11.99
C GLY A 22 20.43 32.73 12.94
N ALA A 23 19.63 33.79 12.81
CA ALA A 23 19.70 34.93 13.72
C ALA A 23 19.12 34.57 15.11
N PRO A 24 19.77 34.92 16.23
CA PRO A 24 19.24 34.66 17.57
C PRO A 24 17.88 35.35 17.81
N VAL A 25 16.91 34.60 18.33
CA VAL A 25 15.59 35.10 18.72
C VAL A 25 15.59 35.36 20.22
N TRP A 26 15.63 36.64 20.60
CA TRP A 26 15.67 37.05 22.02
C TRP A 26 14.29 37.00 22.70
N ASN A 27 13.18 37.09 21.94
CA ASN A 27 11.81 37.00 22.44
C ASN A 27 10.93 36.20 21.46
N ASN A 28 10.39 35.08 21.93
CA ASN A 28 9.48 34.22 21.16
C ASN A 28 8.05 34.18 21.73
N ASN A 29 7.75 35.08 22.67
CA ASN A 29 6.49 35.15 23.40
C ASN A 29 5.63 36.34 22.99
N SER A 30 6.24 37.46 22.57
CA SER A 30 5.54 38.71 22.27
C SER A 30 5.95 39.26 20.92
N SER A 31 4.96 39.68 20.13
CA SER A 31 5.16 40.43 18.89
C SER A 31 5.67 41.84 19.16
N LEU A 32 6.34 42.43 18.17
CA LEU A 32 6.68 43.85 18.16
C LEU A 32 5.43 44.71 17.97
N THR A 33 5.18 45.65 18.90
CA THR A 33 4.00 46.53 18.89
C THR A 33 4.35 47.99 19.21
N VAL A 34 3.45 48.92 18.86
CA VAL A 34 3.53 50.32 19.33
C VAL A 34 3.09 50.42 20.81
N GLY A 35 4.00 50.11 21.73
CA GLY A 35 3.71 50.08 23.16
C GLY A 35 2.81 48.89 23.57
N PRO A 36 2.40 48.80 24.84
CA PRO A 36 1.79 47.58 25.41
C PRO A 36 0.39 47.25 24.89
N ARG A 37 -0.28 48.18 24.18
CA ARG A 37 -1.63 47.99 23.61
C ARG A 37 -1.79 48.53 22.18
N GLY A 38 -0.69 48.79 21.49
CA GLY A 38 -0.71 49.28 20.12
C GLY A 38 -0.76 48.16 19.08
N PRO A 39 -0.86 48.51 17.79
CA PRO A 39 -0.84 47.54 16.70
C PRO A 39 0.51 46.80 16.61
N ILE A 40 0.50 45.61 16.02
CA ILE A 40 1.69 44.85 15.63
C ILE A 40 2.36 45.55 14.43
N LEU A 41 3.70 45.55 14.43
CA LEU A 41 4.50 46.10 13.33
C LEU A 41 4.94 44.99 12.37
N LEU A 42 4.77 45.23 11.06
CA LEU A 42 5.14 44.28 10.01
C LEU A 42 6.66 43.99 9.96
N GLU A 43 7.48 44.85 10.53
CA GLU A 43 8.94 44.67 10.61
C GLU A 43 9.39 43.58 11.61
N ASP A 44 8.45 42.97 12.35
CA ASP A 44 8.72 41.77 13.15
C ASP A 44 8.98 40.54 12.25
N TYR A 45 10.21 40.45 11.75
CA TYR A 45 10.60 39.40 10.81
C TYR A 45 10.42 37.99 11.39
N HIS A 46 10.73 37.80 12.68
CA HIS A 46 10.57 36.50 13.35
C HIS A 46 9.10 36.08 13.39
N LEU A 47 8.19 36.99 13.75
CA LEU A 47 6.75 36.73 13.70
C LEU A 47 6.30 36.32 12.30
N VAL A 48 6.67 37.09 11.28
CA VAL A 48 6.27 36.86 9.89
C VAL A 48 6.81 35.52 9.39
N GLU A 49 8.09 35.22 9.61
CA GLU A 49 8.71 33.96 9.20
C GLU A 49 8.08 32.74 9.91
N LYS A 50 7.87 32.84 11.22
CA LYS A 50 7.28 31.75 12.02
C LYS A 50 5.87 31.41 11.55
N LEU A 51 5.01 32.41 11.35
CA LEU A 51 3.65 32.20 10.86
C LEU A 51 3.65 31.68 9.41
N ALA A 52 4.49 32.25 8.54
CA ALA A 52 4.54 31.83 7.13
C ALA A 52 4.98 30.36 6.96
N ASN A 53 5.86 29.84 7.83
CA ASN A 53 6.21 28.43 7.85
C ASN A 53 5.07 27.56 8.38
N PHE A 54 4.43 27.96 9.48
CA PHE A 54 3.26 27.28 10.03
C PHE A 54 2.15 27.09 8.98
N ASP A 55 1.84 28.16 8.23
CA ASP A 55 0.82 28.16 7.17
C ASP A 55 1.12 27.16 6.04
N ARG A 56 2.37 26.67 5.92
CA ARG A 56 2.85 25.80 4.84
C ARG A 56 3.26 24.40 5.32
N GLU A 57 2.95 24.04 6.55
CA GLU A 57 3.27 22.70 7.07
C GLU A 57 2.51 21.56 6.37
N ARG A 58 1.34 21.85 5.79
CA ARG A 58 0.47 20.82 5.19
C ARG A 58 0.83 20.60 3.72
N ILE A 59 1.15 19.35 3.38
CA ILE A 59 1.22 18.84 2.01
C ILE A 59 -0.08 18.08 1.69
N PRO A 60 -0.39 17.82 0.39
CA PRO A 60 -1.47 16.92 0.04
C PRO A 60 -1.30 15.55 0.72
N GLU A 61 -2.40 14.99 1.23
CA GLU A 61 -2.39 13.59 1.67
C GLU A 61 -2.31 12.64 0.48
N ARG A 62 -2.15 11.33 0.74
CA ARG A 62 -2.25 10.33 -0.33
C ARG A 62 -3.71 10.26 -0.81
N VAL A 63 -3.92 10.17 -2.12
CA VAL A 63 -5.26 10.08 -2.72
C VAL A 63 -6.10 8.90 -2.21
N VAL A 64 -5.40 7.81 -1.84
CA VAL A 64 -5.91 6.65 -1.09
C VAL A 64 -4.86 6.26 -0.06
N HIS A 65 -5.26 5.53 0.98
CA HIS A 65 -4.38 5.13 2.08
C HIS A 65 -3.77 6.32 2.85
N ALA A 66 -4.54 7.40 2.99
CA ALA A 66 -4.14 8.62 3.69
C ALA A 66 -3.83 8.34 5.16
N ARG A 67 -4.76 7.68 5.87
CA ARG A 67 -4.58 7.25 7.26
C ARG A 67 -3.65 6.03 7.35
N GLY A 68 -2.59 6.11 8.16
CA GLY A 68 -1.67 5.00 8.36
C GLY A 68 -0.48 5.30 9.27
N ALA A 69 0.24 4.25 9.66
CA ALA A 69 1.39 4.28 10.57
C ALA A 69 2.58 3.51 9.99
N SER A 70 3.79 3.96 10.33
CA SER A 70 5.04 3.35 9.85
C SER A 70 5.95 2.91 10.98
N ALA A 71 6.70 1.85 10.75
CA ALA A 71 7.73 1.35 11.64
C ALA A 71 8.93 0.79 10.85
N LYS A 72 10.10 0.80 11.49
CA LYS A 72 11.36 0.32 10.92
C LYS A 72 11.71 -1.05 11.49
N GLY A 73 12.52 -1.79 10.75
CA GLY A 73 13.00 -3.08 11.21
C GLY A 73 13.94 -3.74 10.23
N PHE A 74 13.86 -5.06 10.15
CA PHE A 74 14.62 -5.84 9.19
C PHE A 74 13.82 -7.03 8.66
N PHE A 75 14.17 -7.45 7.45
CA PHE A 75 13.81 -8.74 6.90
C PHE A 75 15.01 -9.68 6.96
N GLU A 76 14.80 -10.91 7.41
CA GLU A 76 15.82 -11.95 7.48
C GLU A 76 15.41 -13.17 6.66
N VAL A 77 16.27 -13.60 5.75
CA VAL A 77 16.07 -14.84 4.97
C VAL A 77 16.25 -16.04 5.89
N THR A 78 15.31 -16.98 5.85
CA THR A 78 15.38 -18.22 6.64
C THR A 78 15.50 -19.47 5.78
N HIS A 79 15.14 -19.39 4.49
CA HIS A 79 15.18 -20.50 3.55
C HIS A 79 15.84 -20.06 2.24
N ASP A 80 16.60 -20.96 1.62
CA ASP A 80 17.27 -20.69 0.34
C ASP A 80 16.29 -20.81 -0.83
N ILE A 81 16.08 -19.69 -1.51
CA ILE A 81 15.27 -19.59 -2.73
C ILE A 81 16.07 -19.07 -3.93
N SER A 82 17.41 -19.15 -3.88
CA SER A 82 18.31 -18.67 -4.94
C SER A 82 18.13 -19.41 -6.28
N HIS A 83 17.49 -20.58 -6.25
CA HIS A 83 17.06 -21.31 -7.45
C HIS A 83 15.90 -20.64 -8.19
N LEU A 84 15.13 -19.76 -7.52
CA LEU A 84 14.00 -19.02 -8.09
C LEU A 84 14.36 -17.59 -8.49
N THR A 85 15.28 -16.94 -7.78
CA THR A 85 15.61 -15.53 -7.98
C THR A 85 17.10 -15.24 -7.79
N CYS A 86 17.63 -14.29 -8.55
CA CYS A 86 18.97 -13.74 -8.34
C CYS A 86 19.01 -12.49 -7.44
N ALA A 87 17.90 -12.10 -6.81
CA ALA A 87 17.84 -10.92 -5.96
C ALA A 87 18.81 -10.99 -4.77
N ASP A 88 19.72 -10.00 -4.66
CA ASP A 88 20.81 -10.03 -3.68
C ASP A 88 20.34 -10.17 -2.22
N PHE A 89 19.20 -9.55 -1.87
CA PHE A 89 18.68 -9.59 -0.51
C PHE A 89 18.11 -10.97 -0.11
N LEU A 90 17.91 -11.88 -1.08
CA LEU A 90 17.41 -13.24 -0.90
C LEU A 90 18.51 -14.32 -1.10
N ARG A 91 19.77 -13.91 -1.24
CA ARG A 91 20.88 -14.77 -1.69
C ARG A 91 21.23 -15.96 -0.80
N ALA A 92 20.90 -15.93 0.48
CA ALA A 92 21.19 -17.01 1.44
C ALA A 92 20.44 -16.82 2.77
N PRO A 93 20.13 -17.89 3.50
CA PRO A 93 19.67 -17.82 4.90
C PRO A 93 20.61 -16.99 5.79
N GLY A 94 20.04 -16.25 6.74
CA GLY A 94 20.74 -15.35 7.66
C GLY A 94 21.02 -13.95 7.10
N VAL A 95 20.77 -13.71 5.81
CA VAL A 95 20.89 -12.36 5.23
C VAL A 95 19.81 -11.46 5.81
N GLN A 96 20.24 -10.37 6.45
CA GLN A 96 19.37 -9.32 6.97
C GLN A 96 19.37 -8.09 6.07
N THR A 97 18.18 -7.55 5.81
CA THR A 97 17.95 -6.36 5.00
C THR A 97 17.14 -5.35 5.79
N PRO A 98 17.62 -4.10 5.98
CA PRO A 98 16.83 -3.07 6.64
C PRO A 98 15.54 -2.78 5.88
N VAL A 99 14.46 -2.51 6.62
CA VAL A 99 13.16 -2.18 6.03
C VAL A 99 12.48 -1.02 6.75
N ILE A 100 11.60 -0.33 6.02
CA ILE A 100 10.54 0.48 6.59
C ILE A 100 9.19 -0.02 6.05
N VAL A 101 8.21 -0.16 6.94
CA VAL A 101 6.87 -0.65 6.63
C VAL A 101 5.87 0.41 6.95
N ARG A 102 4.86 0.58 6.08
CA ARG A 102 3.69 1.40 6.36
C ARG A 102 2.42 0.58 6.23
N PHE A 103 1.62 0.62 7.28
CA PHE A 103 0.26 0.12 7.30
C PHE A 103 -0.74 1.26 7.16
N SER A 104 -1.93 0.98 6.63
CA SER A 104 -2.93 2.04 6.40
C SER A 104 -4.33 1.48 6.23
N THR A 105 -5.36 2.30 6.44
CA THR A 105 -6.69 2.08 5.83
C THR A 105 -6.63 2.49 4.35
N VAL A 106 -7.74 2.60 3.62
CA VAL A 106 -7.76 2.97 2.18
C VAL A 106 -8.55 4.24 1.91
N ILE A 107 -9.83 4.27 2.29
CA ILE A 107 -10.79 5.19 1.69
C ILE A 107 -10.79 6.55 2.34
N HIS A 108 -10.89 6.63 3.66
CA HIS A 108 -11.08 7.92 4.34
C HIS A 108 -9.76 8.67 4.55
N GLU A 109 -9.87 9.96 4.86
CA GLU A 109 -8.79 10.94 4.92
C GLU A 109 -7.84 10.67 6.12
N ARG A 110 -6.70 11.39 6.20
CA ARG A 110 -5.64 11.18 7.22
C ARG A 110 -6.13 11.13 8.68
N GLY A 111 -7.23 11.80 9.00
CA GLY A 111 -7.81 11.85 10.35
C GLY A 111 -8.83 10.73 10.67
N SER A 112 -9.17 9.88 9.70
CA SER A 112 -10.26 8.91 9.84
C SER A 112 -9.99 7.83 10.90
N PRO A 113 -11.04 7.27 11.53
CA PRO A 113 -10.89 6.13 12.44
C PRO A 113 -10.29 4.89 11.76
N GLU A 114 -9.42 4.18 12.49
CA GLU A 114 -8.80 2.94 12.01
C GLU A 114 -9.67 1.70 12.17
N THR A 115 -10.86 1.83 12.75
CA THR A 115 -11.86 0.75 12.93
C THR A 115 -12.84 0.62 11.77
N LEU A 116 -12.71 1.46 10.73
CA LEU A 116 -13.60 1.40 9.57
C LEU A 116 -13.35 0.12 8.76
N ARG A 117 -14.44 -0.47 8.23
CA ARG A 117 -14.37 -1.63 7.33
C ARG A 117 -13.70 -1.23 6.02
N ASP A 118 -12.53 -1.77 5.77
CA ASP A 118 -11.68 -1.38 4.65
C ASP A 118 -10.56 -2.44 4.47
N PRO A 119 -9.98 -2.64 3.27
CA PRO A 119 -8.69 -3.29 3.19
C PRO A 119 -7.66 -2.53 4.04
N ARG A 120 -6.58 -3.20 4.43
CA ARG A 120 -5.44 -2.56 5.07
C ARG A 120 -4.24 -2.61 4.15
N GLY A 121 -3.60 -1.46 3.90
CA GLY A 121 -2.34 -1.39 3.19
C GLY A 121 -1.23 -2.09 3.99
N PHE A 122 -0.37 -2.82 3.30
CA PHE A 122 0.82 -3.45 3.85
C PHE A 122 1.98 -3.20 2.89
N ALA A 123 2.60 -2.03 2.99
CA ALA A 123 3.68 -1.61 2.10
C ALA A 123 5.03 -1.78 2.78
N VAL A 124 5.94 -2.56 2.16
CA VAL A 124 7.29 -2.84 2.67
C VAL A 124 8.32 -2.31 1.69
N LYS A 125 9.24 -1.48 2.18
CA LYS A 125 10.42 -1.02 1.43
C LYS A 125 11.65 -1.71 2.00
N PHE A 126 12.34 -2.46 1.15
CA PHE A 126 13.60 -3.12 1.46
C PHE A 126 14.75 -2.25 0.96
N TYR A 127 15.67 -1.90 1.85
CA TYR A 127 16.88 -1.17 1.48
C TYR A 127 17.99 -2.16 1.11
N THR A 128 17.92 -2.71 -0.10
CA THR A 128 18.87 -3.74 -0.56
C THR A 128 20.21 -3.11 -0.99
N ARG A 129 21.21 -3.95 -1.26
CA ARG A 129 22.51 -3.51 -1.78
C ARG A 129 22.47 -3.09 -3.25
N GLU A 130 21.41 -3.46 -3.97
CA GLU A 130 21.23 -3.21 -5.40
C GLU A 130 20.05 -2.24 -5.67
N GLY A 131 19.70 -1.42 -4.68
CA GLY A 131 18.61 -0.46 -4.75
C GLY A 131 17.49 -0.77 -3.77
N ASN A 132 16.49 0.11 -3.73
CA ASN A 132 15.28 -0.17 -2.96
C ASN A 132 14.40 -1.18 -3.71
N PHE A 133 13.73 -2.06 -2.97
CA PHE A 133 12.62 -2.87 -3.48
C PHE A 133 11.36 -2.53 -2.70
N ASP A 134 10.26 -2.21 -3.39
CA ASP A 134 8.98 -1.89 -2.77
C ASP A 134 7.94 -2.98 -3.06
N LEU A 135 7.59 -3.76 -2.04
CA LEU A 135 6.46 -4.68 -2.09
C LEU A 135 5.23 -3.97 -1.50
N VAL A 136 4.39 -3.44 -2.38
CA VAL A 136 3.23 -2.62 -2.00
C VAL A 136 1.96 -3.48 -1.99
N GLY A 137 1.72 -4.14 -0.87
CA GLY A 137 0.63 -5.07 -0.68
C GLY A 137 -0.58 -4.51 0.06
N ASN A 138 -1.54 -5.41 0.30
CA ASN A 138 -2.67 -5.24 1.23
C ASN A 138 -2.74 -6.44 2.17
N ASN A 139 -3.58 -6.39 3.19
CA ASN A 139 -3.90 -7.55 4.02
C ASN A 139 -4.61 -8.66 3.23
N PHE A 140 -5.51 -8.30 2.32
CA PHE A 140 -6.23 -9.26 1.47
C PHE A 140 -5.38 -9.69 0.27
N PRO A 141 -5.52 -10.94 -0.20
CA PRO A 141 -4.72 -11.49 -1.30
C PRO A 141 -5.26 -11.18 -2.70
N VAL A 142 -6.40 -10.49 -2.80
CA VAL A 142 -7.09 -10.16 -4.05
C VAL A 142 -7.50 -8.69 -4.07
N PHE A 143 -8.03 -8.23 -5.21
CA PHE A 143 -8.55 -6.87 -5.36
C PHE A 143 -9.95 -6.86 -6.01
N PHE A 144 -10.64 -5.70 -5.95
CA PHE A 144 -12.01 -5.57 -6.46
C PHE A 144 -12.13 -5.57 -7.98
N ILE A 145 -11.09 -5.12 -8.67
CA ILE A 145 -11.05 -4.91 -10.12
C ILE A 145 -9.79 -5.56 -10.67
N ARG A 146 -9.87 -6.00 -11.93
CA ARG A 146 -8.74 -6.63 -12.64
C ARG A 146 -7.97 -5.72 -13.59
N ASP A 147 -8.49 -4.53 -13.85
CA ASP A 147 -7.87 -3.56 -14.75
C ASP A 147 -7.83 -2.19 -14.07
N GLY A 148 -6.64 -1.61 -13.98
CA GLY A 148 -6.44 -0.34 -13.28
C GLY A 148 -7.08 0.86 -13.96
N MET A 149 -7.55 0.74 -15.21
CA MET A 149 -8.40 1.76 -15.83
C MET A 149 -9.64 2.07 -14.98
N LYS A 150 -10.16 1.07 -14.24
CA LYS A 150 -11.32 1.24 -13.35
C LYS A 150 -10.97 1.77 -11.95
N PHE A 151 -9.69 1.94 -11.62
CA PHE A 151 -9.27 2.33 -10.28
C PHE A 151 -9.84 3.68 -9.83
N PRO A 152 -9.83 4.76 -10.66
CA PRO A 152 -10.45 6.03 -10.26
C PRO A 152 -11.95 5.90 -10.01
N ASP A 153 -12.68 5.18 -10.88
CA ASP A 153 -14.13 4.97 -10.73
C ASP A 153 -14.46 4.18 -9.45
N MET A 154 -13.71 3.12 -9.19
CA MET A 154 -13.82 2.31 -7.98
C MET A 154 -13.57 3.16 -6.72
N VAL A 155 -12.49 3.95 -6.70
CA VAL A 155 -12.19 4.85 -5.58
C VAL A 155 -13.28 5.89 -5.41
N HIS A 156 -13.79 6.49 -6.49
CA HIS A 156 -14.89 7.45 -6.40
C HIS A 156 -16.17 6.84 -5.82
N ALA A 157 -16.51 5.61 -6.22
CA ALA A 157 -17.67 4.89 -5.68
C ALA A 157 -17.53 4.60 -4.19
N LEU A 158 -16.32 4.24 -3.74
CA LEU A 158 -16.01 3.93 -2.35
C LEU A 158 -15.84 5.18 -1.47
N LYS A 159 -15.24 6.27 -1.97
CA LYS A 159 -15.04 7.55 -1.25
C LYS A 159 -16.38 8.19 -0.86
N PRO A 160 -16.38 9.12 0.12
CA PRO A 160 -17.55 9.92 0.44
C PRO A 160 -18.19 10.57 -0.79
N ASN A 161 -19.53 10.58 -0.83
CA ASN A 161 -20.31 11.14 -1.93
C ASN A 161 -19.92 12.61 -2.15
N PRO A 162 -19.63 13.05 -3.39
CA PRO A 162 -19.20 14.43 -3.67
C PRO A 162 -20.23 15.51 -3.29
N LYS A 163 -21.51 15.14 -3.12
CA LYS A 163 -22.57 16.05 -2.70
C LYS A 163 -22.72 16.16 -1.18
N SER A 164 -22.66 15.04 -0.45
CA SER A 164 -22.92 15.00 1.00
C SER A 164 -21.66 14.87 1.85
N HIS A 165 -20.53 14.52 1.24
CA HIS A 165 -19.28 14.17 1.90
C HIS A 165 -19.45 13.03 2.94
N ILE A 166 -20.40 12.12 2.69
CA ILE A 166 -20.66 10.92 3.50
C ILE A 166 -20.46 9.70 2.60
N GLN A 167 -19.79 8.66 3.11
CA GLN A 167 -19.71 7.37 2.41
C GLN A 167 -21.08 6.67 2.47
N GLU A 168 -21.57 6.24 1.31
CA GLU A 168 -22.91 5.66 1.19
C GLU A 168 -22.83 4.34 0.42
N ASN A 169 -23.33 3.25 1.03
CA ASN A 169 -23.22 1.92 0.46
C ASN A 169 -23.93 1.77 -0.90
N TRP A 170 -25.03 2.50 -1.14
CA TRP A 170 -25.74 2.42 -2.43
C TRP A 170 -24.83 2.74 -3.62
N ARG A 171 -23.85 3.66 -3.48
CA ARG A 171 -22.88 4.01 -4.53
C ARG A 171 -21.89 2.88 -4.81
N ILE A 172 -21.49 2.19 -3.75
CA ILE A 172 -20.55 1.08 -3.80
C ILE A 172 -21.21 -0.09 -4.52
N VAL A 173 -22.39 -0.51 -4.06
CA VAL A 173 -23.11 -1.65 -4.64
C VAL A 173 -23.65 -1.34 -6.04
N ASP A 174 -23.95 -0.08 -6.36
CA ASP A 174 -24.28 0.35 -7.73
C ASP A 174 -23.10 0.13 -8.68
N PHE A 175 -21.95 0.74 -8.40
CA PHE A 175 -20.75 0.60 -9.25
C PHE A 175 -20.35 -0.87 -9.44
N PHE A 176 -20.32 -1.64 -8.35
CA PHE A 176 -19.91 -3.05 -8.42
C PHE A 176 -20.98 -3.99 -8.97
N SER A 177 -22.24 -3.53 -9.14
CA SER A 177 -23.24 -4.29 -9.90
C SER A 177 -22.89 -4.43 -11.39
N HIS A 178 -21.96 -3.63 -11.90
CA HIS A 178 -21.40 -3.75 -13.26
C HIS A 178 -20.11 -4.59 -13.32
N HIS A 179 -19.58 -5.04 -12.18
CA HIS A 179 -18.25 -5.64 -12.07
C HIS A 179 -18.30 -6.94 -11.25
N PRO A 180 -18.77 -8.05 -11.84
CA PRO A 180 -18.90 -9.34 -11.15
C PRO A 180 -17.55 -9.90 -10.65
N GLU A 181 -16.41 -9.44 -11.18
CA GLU A 181 -15.09 -9.82 -10.70
C GLU A 181 -14.81 -9.39 -9.25
N SER A 182 -15.58 -8.44 -8.74
CA SER A 182 -15.42 -7.90 -7.38
C SER A 182 -15.87 -8.86 -6.27
N LEU A 183 -16.66 -9.90 -6.59
CA LEU A 183 -17.25 -10.78 -5.59
C LEU A 183 -16.21 -11.40 -4.66
N HIS A 184 -15.06 -11.80 -5.19
CA HIS A 184 -14.05 -12.46 -4.37
C HIS A 184 -13.46 -11.49 -3.35
N MET A 185 -13.25 -10.24 -3.72
CA MET A 185 -12.80 -9.22 -2.78
C MET A 185 -13.86 -8.92 -1.72
N PHE A 186 -15.15 -8.93 -2.07
CA PHE A 186 -16.21 -8.76 -1.10
C PHE A 186 -16.30 -9.88 -0.07
N THR A 187 -15.92 -11.12 -0.42
CA THR A 187 -15.80 -12.19 0.58
C THR A 187 -14.61 -12.02 1.51
N PHE A 188 -13.74 -11.02 1.31
CA PHE A 188 -12.79 -10.56 2.33
C PHE A 188 -13.27 -9.28 3.04
N LEU A 189 -13.83 -8.32 2.28
CA LEU A 189 -14.26 -7.05 2.85
C LEU A 189 -15.42 -7.20 3.83
N PHE A 190 -16.44 -8.01 3.52
CA PHE A 190 -17.62 -8.23 4.38
C PHE A 190 -17.46 -9.42 5.32
N ASP A 191 -16.26 -10.00 5.35
CA ASP A 191 -15.82 -10.94 6.36
C ASP A 191 -15.34 -10.20 7.62
N ASP A 192 -15.11 -10.89 8.73
CA ASP A 192 -14.57 -10.28 9.95
C ASP A 192 -13.18 -9.65 9.69
N LEU A 193 -12.42 -10.22 8.75
CA LEU A 193 -11.15 -9.69 8.25
C LEU A 193 -11.23 -8.24 7.71
N GLY A 194 -12.43 -7.75 7.39
CA GLY A 194 -12.71 -6.37 7.00
C GLY A 194 -12.35 -5.32 8.04
N VAL A 195 -12.25 -5.71 9.31
CA VAL A 195 -11.83 -4.82 10.41
C VAL A 195 -10.81 -5.56 11.28
N PRO A 196 -9.52 -5.54 10.92
CA PRO A 196 -8.47 -6.07 11.80
C PRO A 196 -8.48 -5.37 13.16
N GLN A 197 -8.11 -6.11 14.21
CA GLN A 197 -8.02 -5.56 15.58
C GLN A 197 -7.00 -4.42 15.67
N ASP A 198 -5.89 -4.57 14.98
CA ASP A 198 -4.78 -3.63 14.87
C ASP A 198 -3.89 -4.06 13.70
N TYR A 199 -2.80 -3.35 13.45
CA TYR A 199 -1.91 -3.66 12.33
C TYR A 199 -1.07 -4.92 12.53
N ARG A 200 -0.88 -5.41 13.76
CA ARG A 200 0.00 -6.55 14.05
C ARG A 200 -0.73 -7.88 13.85
N HIS A 201 -2.03 -7.90 14.10
CA HIS A 201 -2.88 -9.09 13.98
C HIS A 201 -3.57 -9.24 12.61
N MET A 202 -2.90 -8.83 11.53
CA MET A 202 -3.39 -9.01 10.16
C MET A 202 -2.36 -9.71 9.28
N GLU A 203 -2.87 -10.44 8.28
CA GLU A 203 -2.05 -10.95 7.19
C GLU A 203 -1.57 -9.80 6.29
N GLY A 204 -0.60 -10.10 5.44
CA GLY A 204 -0.19 -9.26 4.32
C GLY A 204 -0.07 -10.09 3.05
N SER A 205 -0.25 -9.46 1.92
CA SER A 205 -0.27 -10.10 0.61
C SER A 205 0.29 -9.15 -0.43
N GLY A 206 1.12 -9.66 -1.35
CA GLY A 206 1.58 -8.90 -2.52
C GLY A 206 0.43 -8.56 -3.48
N VAL A 207 -0.68 -9.29 -3.40
CA VAL A 207 -1.90 -9.20 -4.23
C VAL A 207 -1.62 -9.61 -5.68
N ASN A 208 -0.84 -8.80 -6.41
CA ASN A 208 -0.48 -9.07 -7.79
C ASN A 208 0.50 -10.25 -7.89
N THR A 209 0.46 -10.91 -9.03
CA THR A 209 1.52 -11.83 -9.45
C THR A 209 2.73 -11.02 -9.92
N TYR A 210 3.92 -11.37 -9.45
CA TYR A 210 5.20 -10.85 -9.94
C TYR A 210 5.98 -11.96 -10.66
N THR A 211 7.16 -11.64 -11.16
CA THR A 211 8.06 -12.62 -11.77
C THR A 211 9.39 -12.65 -11.01
N LEU A 212 9.81 -13.83 -10.55
CA LEU A 212 11.18 -14.09 -10.10
C LEU A 212 12.02 -14.58 -11.27
N ILE A 213 13.27 -14.12 -11.36
CA ILE A 213 14.22 -14.60 -12.37
C ILE A 213 15.50 -15.04 -11.69
N ASN A 214 15.90 -16.29 -11.90
CA ASN A 214 17.11 -16.85 -11.31
C ASN A 214 18.38 -16.51 -12.12
N LYS A 215 19.54 -16.95 -11.63
CA LYS A 215 20.84 -16.69 -12.30
C LYS A 215 20.97 -17.31 -13.70
N ALA A 216 20.20 -18.36 -14.01
CA ALA A 216 20.16 -18.99 -15.32
C ALA A 216 19.16 -18.32 -16.28
N GLY A 217 18.43 -17.30 -15.81
CA GLY A 217 17.39 -16.61 -16.56
C GLY A 217 16.06 -17.34 -16.64
N LYS A 218 15.82 -18.36 -15.81
CA LYS A 218 14.50 -19.00 -15.72
C LYS A 218 13.54 -18.10 -14.95
N ALA A 219 12.39 -17.83 -15.54
CA ALA A 219 11.30 -17.06 -14.93
C ALA A 219 10.35 -17.95 -14.14
N HIS A 220 9.83 -17.42 -13.04
CA HIS A 220 8.79 -18.02 -12.22
C HIS A 220 7.78 -16.95 -11.84
N TYR A 221 6.50 -17.16 -12.11
CA TYR A 221 5.47 -16.32 -11.49
C TYR A 221 5.47 -16.53 -9.98
N VAL A 222 5.25 -15.46 -9.22
CA VAL A 222 5.26 -15.49 -7.75
C VAL A 222 4.12 -14.68 -7.14
N LYS A 223 3.54 -15.19 -6.05
CA LYS A 223 2.74 -14.42 -5.09
C LYS A 223 3.42 -14.40 -3.72
N PHE A 224 3.36 -13.28 -3.02
CA PHE A 224 3.97 -13.06 -1.71
C PHE A 224 2.90 -13.04 -0.61
N HIS A 225 3.16 -13.74 0.51
CA HIS A 225 2.23 -13.89 1.63
C HIS A 225 2.93 -13.65 2.96
N TRP A 226 2.43 -12.72 3.77
CA TRP A 226 2.89 -12.43 5.13
C TRP A 226 1.91 -13.03 6.13
N LYS A 227 2.41 -13.93 6.98
CA LYS A 227 1.63 -14.53 8.05
C LYS A 227 2.08 -13.98 9.41
N PRO A 228 1.21 -13.30 10.19
CA PRO A 228 1.58 -12.73 11.47
C PRO A 228 1.88 -13.85 12.48
N THR A 229 2.97 -13.72 13.23
CA THR A 229 3.33 -14.73 14.24
C THR A 229 2.42 -14.67 15.47
N CYS A 230 1.79 -13.52 15.74
CA CYS A 230 0.80 -13.33 16.81
C CYS A 230 -0.63 -13.76 16.42
N GLY A 231 -0.82 -14.29 15.20
CA GLY A 231 -2.11 -14.72 14.68
C GLY A 231 -3.00 -13.57 14.19
N VAL A 232 -4.10 -13.93 13.53
CA VAL A 232 -5.07 -12.97 12.98
C VAL A 232 -6.18 -12.70 13.98
N LYS A 233 -6.51 -11.42 14.21
CA LYS A 233 -7.60 -10.98 15.08
C LYS A 233 -8.34 -9.80 14.46
N CYS A 234 -9.65 -9.76 14.68
CA CYS A 234 -10.56 -8.79 14.06
C CYS A 234 -11.53 -8.23 15.12
N LEU A 235 -12.10 -7.07 14.83
CA LEU A 235 -13.21 -6.49 15.60
C LEU A 235 -14.53 -6.82 14.91
N LEU A 236 -15.53 -7.23 15.69
CA LEU A 236 -16.91 -7.25 15.23
C LEU A 236 -17.51 -5.84 15.29
N GLU A 237 -18.68 -5.65 14.67
CA GLU A 237 -19.32 -4.34 14.49
C GLU A 237 -19.42 -3.52 15.79
N GLU A 238 -19.91 -4.12 16.88
CA GLU A 238 -20.07 -3.44 18.16
C GLU A 238 -18.73 -3.05 18.80
N GLU A 239 -17.71 -3.91 18.65
CA GLU A 239 -16.37 -3.66 19.17
C GLU A 239 -15.70 -2.55 18.37
N ALA A 240 -15.84 -2.55 17.04
CA ALA A 240 -15.31 -1.52 16.16
C ALA A 240 -15.90 -0.13 16.48
N ILE A 241 -17.18 -0.06 16.83
CA ILE A 241 -17.84 1.18 17.29
C ILE A 241 -17.26 1.64 18.63
N LYS A 242 -17.16 0.73 19.62
CA LYS A 242 -16.63 1.06 20.96
C LYS A 242 -15.16 1.51 20.89
N VAL A 243 -14.32 0.74 20.22
CA VAL A 243 -12.88 1.05 20.05
C VAL A 243 -12.69 2.33 19.25
N GLY A 244 -13.39 2.49 18.12
CA GLY A 244 -13.26 3.66 17.26
C GLY A 244 -13.78 4.95 17.92
N GLY A 245 -14.86 4.85 18.69
CA GLY A 245 -15.41 5.96 19.45
C GLY A 245 -14.52 6.41 20.62
N ALA A 246 -13.78 5.48 21.24
CA ALA A 246 -12.83 5.79 22.30
C ALA A 246 -11.47 6.28 21.76
N ASN A 247 -10.98 5.67 20.68
CA ASN A 247 -9.68 5.97 20.09
C ASN A 247 -9.68 5.70 18.58
N HIS A 248 -9.88 6.77 17.80
CA HIS A 248 -9.82 6.72 16.35
C HIS A 248 -8.43 6.31 15.80
N SER A 249 -7.39 6.33 16.66
CA SER A 249 -6.00 5.99 16.36
C SER A 249 -5.48 4.72 17.01
N HIS A 250 -6.37 3.81 17.42
CA HIS A 250 -6.01 2.62 18.20
C HIS A 250 -4.95 1.71 17.53
N ALA A 251 -4.99 1.50 16.22
CA ALA A 251 -4.06 0.60 15.53
C ALA A 251 -2.67 1.24 15.37
N THR A 252 -2.63 2.56 15.13
CA THR A 252 -1.39 3.35 15.18
C THR A 252 -0.76 3.29 16.58
N GLN A 253 -1.57 3.49 17.62
CA GLN A 253 -1.11 3.45 19.00
C GLN A 253 -0.60 2.05 19.39
N ASP A 254 -1.34 0.99 19.06
CA ASP A 254 -0.93 -0.39 19.32
C ASP A 254 0.44 -0.72 18.70
N LEU A 255 0.67 -0.33 17.45
CA LEU A 255 1.96 -0.56 16.78
C LEU A 255 3.10 0.17 17.52
N TYR A 256 2.88 1.45 17.85
CA TYR A 256 3.88 2.28 18.51
C TYR A 256 4.21 1.77 19.91
N ASP A 257 3.20 1.46 20.72
CA ASP A 257 3.34 1.02 22.11
C ASP A 257 3.95 -0.39 22.18
N SER A 258 3.58 -1.28 21.24
CA SER A 258 4.15 -2.63 21.16
C SER A 258 5.65 -2.59 20.86
N ILE A 259 6.08 -1.75 19.91
CA ILE A 259 7.50 -1.59 19.62
C ILE A 259 8.24 -0.93 20.79
N SER A 260 7.65 0.11 21.40
CA SER A 260 8.26 0.81 22.54
C SER A 260 8.45 -0.09 23.77
N SER A 261 7.56 -1.06 23.96
CA SER A 261 7.63 -2.05 25.05
C SER A 261 8.49 -3.28 24.73
N GLY A 262 9.11 -3.36 23.55
CA GLY A 262 9.92 -4.49 23.13
C GLY A 262 9.12 -5.69 22.60
N ASN A 263 7.80 -5.57 22.48
CA ASN A 263 6.93 -6.58 21.88
C ASN A 263 6.88 -6.42 20.36
N TYR A 264 8.00 -6.70 19.71
CA TYR A 264 8.19 -6.48 18.27
C TYR A 264 7.27 -7.38 17.45
N PRO A 265 6.38 -6.81 16.60
CA PRO A 265 5.59 -7.63 15.71
C PRO A 265 6.46 -8.28 14.63
N GLU A 266 6.14 -9.54 14.33
CA GLU A 266 6.82 -10.37 13.35
C GLU A 266 5.84 -10.99 12.36
N TRP A 267 6.24 -11.06 11.09
CA TRP A 267 5.55 -11.82 10.04
C TRP A 267 6.51 -12.79 9.36
N LYS A 268 6.04 -14.00 9.07
CA LYS A 268 6.74 -14.93 8.19
C LYS A 268 6.36 -14.65 6.73
N LEU A 269 7.36 -14.55 5.86
CA LEU A 269 7.17 -14.48 4.42
C LEU A 269 7.09 -15.89 3.84
N PHE A 270 6.04 -16.13 3.08
CA PHE A 270 5.87 -17.27 2.21
C PHE A 270 5.69 -16.80 0.77
N ILE A 271 6.00 -17.68 -0.17
CA ILE A 271 5.70 -17.51 -1.59
C ILE A 271 4.96 -18.71 -2.16
N GLN A 272 4.18 -18.47 -3.20
CA GLN A 272 3.74 -19.50 -4.12
C GLN A 272 4.42 -19.25 -5.46
N THR A 273 4.70 -20.29 -6.24
CA THR A 273 5.33 -20.15 -7.56
C THR A 273 4.65 -20.98 -8.62
N ILE A 274 4.48 -20.40 -9.81
CA ILE A 274 4.00 -21.08 -11.02
C ILE A 274 5.07 -20.95 -12.10
N ASP A 275 5.34 -22.03 -12.83
CA ASP A 275 6.11 -21.97 -14.07
C ASP A 275 5.22 -21.30 -15.14
N PRO A 276 5.65 -20.21 -15.81
CA PRO A 276 4.83 -19.55 -16.83
C PRO A 276 4.29 -20.52 -17.90
N ASP A 277 5.05 -21.55 -18.26
CA ASP A 277 4.62 -22.60 -19.21
C ASP A 277 3.40 -23.43 -18.72
N HIS A 278 3.04 -23.30 -17.44
CA HIS A 278 1.91 -23.98 -16.81
C HIS A 278 0.70 -23.07 -16.61
N GLU A 279 0.74 -21.80 -17.00
CA GLU A 279 -0.34 -20.84 -16.75
C GLU A 279 -1.69 -21.31 -17.32
N ASP A 280 -1.66 -22.06 -18.41
CA ASP A 280 -2.86 -22.55 -19.07
C ASP A 280 -3.55 -23.72 -18.38
N ARG A 281 -2.89 -24.36 -17.40
CA ARG A 281 -3.40 -25.55 -16.70
C ARG A 281 -4.51 -25.23 -15.69
N PHE A 282 -4.69 -23.96 -15.36
CA PHE A 282 -5.67 -23.50 -14.38
C PHE A 282 -6.96 -23.04 -15.06
N ASP A 283 -8.08 -23.18 -14.35
CA ASP A 283 -9.39 -22.67 -14.78
C ASP A 283 -9.61 -21.19 -14.44
N PHE A 284 -8.54 -20.52 -14.03
CA PHE A 284 -8.44 -19.09 -13.81
C PHE A 284 -7.13 -18.59 -14.43
N ASP A 285 -7.04 -17.29 -14.70
CA ASP A 285 -5.80 -16.65 -15.13
C ASP A 285 -4.90 -16.38 -13.90
N PRO A 286 -3.67 -16.92 -13.82
CA PRO A 286 -2.76 -16.67 -12.71
C PRO A 286 -2.36 -15.21 -12.51
N LEU A 287 -2.57 -14.36 -13.51
CA LEU A 287 -2.30 -12.92 -13.48
C LEU A 287 -3.56 -12.09 -13.16
N ASP A 288 -4.74 -12.72 -13.03
CA ASP A 288 -5.95 -12.03 -12.57
C ASP A 288 -5.87 -11.77 -11.07
N VAL A 289 -5.68 -10.50 -10.70
CA VAL A 289 -5.60 -10.02 -9.31
C VAL A 289 -6.88 -10.27 -8.49
N THR A 290 -7.99 -10.62 -9.11
CA THR A 290 -9.22 -11.03 -8.39
C THR A 290 -9.17 -12.49 -7.93
N LYS A 291 -8.07 -13.21 -8.22
CA LYS A 291 -7.88 -14.63 -7.93
C LYS A 291 -6.77 -14.89 -6.90
N THR A 292 -7.03 -15.84 -6.02
CA THR A 292 -5.98 -16.50 -5.24
C THR A 292 -5.45 -17.72 -5.99
N TRP A 293 -4.24 -18.15 -5.64
CA TRP A 293 -3.73 -19.46 -6.04
C TRP A 293 -4.06 -20.45 -4.91
N PRO A 294 -4.87 -21.50 -5.15
CA PRO A 294 -5.28 -22.42 -4.09
C PRO A 294 -4.07 -23.10 -3.43
N GLU A 295 -3.96 -22.98 -2.10
CA GLU A 295 -2.80 -23.46 -1.34
C GLU A 295 -2.68 -24.99 -1.33
N ASP A 296 -3.77 -25.71 -1.60
CA ASP A 296 -3.81 -27.18 -1.75
C ASP A 296 -3.25 -27.66 -3.10
N ILE A 297 -3.25 -26.79 -4.12
CA ILE A 297 -2.71 -27.06 -5.46
C ILE A 297 -1.30 -26.49 -5.60
N ILE A 298 -1.09 -25.27 -5.10
CA ILE A 298 0.17 -24.53 -5.18
C ILE A 298 0.59 -24.19 -3.74
N PRO A 299 1.35 -25.05 -3.06
CA PRO A 299 1.64 -24.87 -1.63
C PRO A 299 2.52 -23.65 -1.33
N LEU A 300 2.33 -23.09 -0.14
CA LEU A 300 3.18 -22.04 0.42
C LEU A 300 4.60 -22.56 0.68
N GLN A 301 5.60 -21.81 0.23
CA GLN A 301 7.02 -22.07 0.45
C GLN A 301 7.59 -20.98 1.37
N PRO A 302 8.23 -21.33 2.50
CA PRO A 302 8.80 -20.34 3.41
C PRO A 302 10.01 -19.63 2.78
N VAL A 303 10.19 -18.35 3.10
CA VAL A 303 11.31 -17.53 2.60
C VAL A 303 12.10 -16.90 3.74
N GLY A 304 11.42 -16.20 4.64
CA GLY A 304 12.07 -15.36 5.65
C GLY A 304 11.10 -14.83 6.69
N ARG A 305 11.57 -13.88 7.49
CA ARG A 305 10.77 -13.19 8.52
C ARG A 305 11.03 -11.70 8.50
N LEU A 306 9.97 -10.93 8.72
CA LEU A 306 9.97 -9.48 8.90
C LEU A 306 9.78 -9.19 10.39
N VAL A 307 10.68 -8.42 11.00
CA VAL A 307 10.57 -7.96 12.39
C VAL A 307 10.59 -6.45 12.42
N LEU A 308 9.58 -5.83 13.03
CA LEU A 308 9.55 -4.37 13.24
C LEU A 308 9.97 -4.05 14.67
N ASN A 309 11.17 -3.50 14.83
CA ASN A 309 11.80 -3.32 16.13
C ASN A 309 12.13 -1.87 16.48
N LYS A 310 11.78 -0.91 15.63
CA LYS A 310 12.06 0.51 15.87
C LYS A 310 10.92 1.40 15.37
N ASN A 311 10.46 2.30 16.24
CA ASN A 311 9.54 3.36 15.85
C ASN A 311 10.24 4.40 14.98
N ILE A 312 9.48 5.07 14.13
CA ILE A 312 9.97 6.21 13.35
C ILE A 312 10.36 7.37 14.27
N ASP A 313 11.38 8.14 13.87
CA ASP A 313 11.90 9.24 14.68
C ASP A 313 11.01 10.50 14.50
N ASN A 314 10.40 10.68 13.32
CA ASN A 314 9.43 11.74 13.06
C ASN A 314 8.29 11.27 12.13
N PHE A 315 7.04 11.45 12.56
CA PHE A 315 5.87 11.00 11.79
C PHE A 315 5.75 11.68 10.42
N PHE A 316 5.95 12.98 10.32
CA PHE A 316 5.81 13.68 9.05
C PHE A 316 6.89 13.24 8.05
N ALA A 317 8.16 13.22 8.48
CA ALA A 317 9.28 12.88 7.62
C ALA A 317 9.33 11.39 7.21
N GLU A 318 8.84 10.48 8.06
CA GLU A 318 9.05 9.04 7.88
C GLU A 318 7.77 8.22 7.75
N ASN A 319 6.59 8.80 8.00
CA ASN A 319 5.30 8.20 7.63
C ASN A 319 4.64 8.98 6.50
N GLU A 320 4.59 10.32 6.60
CA GLU A 320 3.79 11.11 5.66
C GLU A 320 4.51 11.37 4.33
N GLN A 321 5.80 11.66 4.38
CA GLN A 321 6.66 11.81 3.21
C GLN A 321 7.17 10.48 2.63
N LEU A 322 6.90 9.36 3.28
CA LEU A 322 7.30 8.04 2.81
C LEU A 322 6.58 7.68 1.49
N ALA A 323 7.33 7.17 0.52
CA ALA A 323 6.84 6.85 -0.81
C ALA A 323 7.23 5.41 -1.19
N PHE A 324 6.23 4.63 -1.58
CA PHE A 324 6.39 3.27 -2.09
C PHE A 324 5.88 3.20 -3.52
N CYS A 325 6.54 2.47 -4.41
CA CYS A 325 6.07 2.32 -5.78
C CYS A 325 6.29 0.88 -6.27
N PRO A 326 5.26 0.16 -6.76
CA PRO A 326 5.46 -1.17 -7.34
C PRO A 326 6.47 -1.23 -8.49
N ALA A 327 6.79 -0.09 -9.13
CA ALA A 327 7.83 0.04 -10.15
C ALA A 327 9.27 0.03 -9.60
N ILE A 328 9.44 0.15 -8.28
CA ILE A 328 10.75 0.12 -7.64
C ILE A 328 11.06 -1.35 -7.33
N VAL A 329 11.63 -2.02 -8.33
CA VAL A 329 12.10 -3.41 -8.27
C VAL A 329 13.63 -3.48 -8.27
N VAL A 330 14.15 -4.66 -7.91
CA VAL A 330 15.58 -4.97 -7.90
C VAL A 330 15.84 -6.16 -8.82
N PRO A 331 17.08 -6.38 -9.29
CA PRO A 331 17.42 -7.53 -10.09
C PRO A 331 16.89 -8.85 -9.52
N GLY A 332 16.33 -9.69 -10.38
CA GLY A 332 15.72 -10.97 -9.98
C GLY A 332 14.25 -10.90 -9.54
N ILE A 333 13.65 -9.71 -9.44
CA ILE A 333 12.21 -9.50 -9.23
C ILE A 333 11.69 -8.53 -10.30
N TYR A 334 10.67 -8.92 -11.03
CA TYR A 334 10.10 -8.16 -12.15
C TYR A 334 8.58 -8.22 -12.16
N TYR A 335 7.98 -7.46 -13.06
CA TYR A 335 6.53 -7.40 -13.25
C TYR A 335 6.02 -8.65 -13.98
N SER A 336 4.76 -8.97 -13.75
CA SER A 336 3.97 -9.81 -14.66
C SER A 336 3.09 -8.93 -15.56
N ASP A 337 2.32 -9.54 -16.46
CA ASP A 337 1.38 -8.86 -17.34
C ASP A 337 0.00 -8.59 -16.71
N ASP A 338 -0.13 -8.74 -15.37
CA ASP A 338 -1.32 -8.33 -14.62
C ASP A 338 -1.67 -6.86 -14.93
N LYS A 339 -2.85 -6.65 -15.52
CA LYS A 339 -3.31 -5.33 -16.00
C LYS A 339 -3.42 -4.31 -14.88
N LEU A 340 -3.78 -4.73 -13.66
CA LEU A 340 -3.80 -3.83 -12.52
C LEU A 340 -2.37 -3.47 -12.12
N LEU A 341 -1.45 -4.44 -12.02
CA LEU A 341 -0.05 -4.17 -11.70
C LEU A 341 0.58 -3.18 -12.69
N GLN A 342 0.36 -3.37 -14.00
CA GLN A 342 0.93 -2.53 -15.05
C GLN A 342 0.53 -1.05 -14.92
N THR A 343 -0.71 -0.76 -14.54
CA THR A 343 -1.14 0.63 -14.30
C THR A 343 -0.55 1.23 -13.02
N ARG A 344 -0.35 0.41 -11.98
CA ARG A 344 0.26 0.85 -10.71
C ARG A 344 1.72 1.27 -10.88
N ILE A 345 2.46 0.62 -11.78
CA ILE A 345 3.86 0.95 -12.10
C ILE A 345 3.99 2.45 -12.48
N PHE A 346 3.00 3.00 -13.20
CA PHE A 346 2.95 4.42 -13.52
C PHE A 346 2.43 5.27 -12.35
N SER A 347 1.24 4.92 -11.85
CA SER A 347 0.43 5.80 -11.00
C SER A 347 1.12 6.26 -9.71
N TYR A 348 1.88 5.36 -9.06
CA TYR A 348 2.48 5.64 -7.75
C TYR A 348 3.54 6.74 -7.82
N SER A 349 4.52 6.60 -8.72
CA SER A 349 5.54 7.62 -8.89
C SER A 349 4.95 8.94 -9.40
N ASP A 350 3.87 8.88 -10.19
CA ASP A 350 3.19 10.08 -10.67
C ASP A 350 2.55 10.90 -9.56
N THR A 351 1.70 10.27 -8.74
CA THR A 351 1.09 10.95 -7.60
C THR A 351 2.13 11.40 -6.56
N GLN A 352 3.27 10.69 -6.44
CA GLN A 352 4.37 11.09 -5.55
C GLN A 352 5.07 12.36 -6.02
N ARG A 353 5.31 12.51 -7.34
CA ARG A 353 5.87 13.74 -7.91
C ARG A 353 4.98 14.95 -7.63
N HIS A 354 3.66 14.79 -7.70
CA HIS A 354 2.70 15.83 -7.30
C HIS A 354 2.75 16.10 -5.79
N ARG A 355 2.64 15.06 -4.97
CA ARG A 355 2.46 15.17 -3.51
C ARG A 355 3.71 15.65 -2.77
N LEU A 356 4.89 15.25 -3.22
CA LEU A 356 6.17 15.43 -2.52
C LEU A 356 7.20 16.21 -3.34
N GLY A 357 6.87 16.58 -4.58
CA GLY A 357 7.79 17.23 -5.51
C GLY A 357 8.65 16.26 -6.32
N PRO A 358 9.37 16.76 -7.34
CA PRO A 358 10.12 15.93 -8.30
C PRO A 358 11.30 15.19 -7.65
N ASN A 359 11.84 15.73 -6.56
CA ASN A 359 13.02 15.21 -5.86
C ASN A 359 12.68 14.33 -4.64
N TYR A 360 11.45 13.80 -4.53
CA TYR A 360 10.99 13.06 -3.35
C TYR A 360 11.86 11.84 -2.96
N LEU A 361 12.60 11.26 -3.92
CA LEU A 361 13.53 10.15 -3.66
C LEU A 361 14.79 10.58 -2.91
N GLN A 362 15.07 11.90 -2.81
CA GLN A 362 16.15 12.43 -1.98
C GLN A 362 15.78 12.49 -0.50
N LEU A 363 14.49 12.42 -0.17
CA LEU A 363 14.02 12.43 1.22
C LEU A 363 14.60 11.23 1.97
N PRO A 364 15.10 11.38 3.22
CA PRO A 364 15.89 10.34 3.89
C PRO A 364 15.24 8.95 3.97
N ALA A 365 13.92 8.89 4.17
CA ALA A 365 13.17 7.63 4.23
C ALA A 365 13.00 6.96 2.85
N ASN A 366 13.05 7.74 1.75
CA ASN A 366 12.90 7.25 0.38
C ASN A 366 14.25 6.95 -0.27
N ALA A 367 15.32 7.61 0.17
CA ALA A 367 16.65 7.48 -0.41
C ALA A 367 17.22 6.06 -0.24
N PRO A 368 17.82 5.46 -1.29
CA PRO A 368 18.43 4.14 -1.21
C PRO A 368 19.59 4.11 -0.21
N LYS A 369 19.84 2.94 0.38
CA LYS A 369 20.99 2.72 1.29
C LYS A 369 22.14 1.98 0.60
N CYS A 370 22.27 2.21 -0.71
CA CYS A 370 23.33 1.71 -1.56
C CYS A 370 23.98 2.86 -2.34
N LEU A 371 25.11 2.56 -2.98
CA LEU A 371 25.73 3.49 -3.92
C LEU A 371 24.76 3.75 -5.08
N HIS A 372 24.68 5.00 -5.53
CA HIS A 372 23.85 5.41 -6.65
C HIS A 372 24.56 6.53 -7.41
N HIS A 373 24.40 6.53 -8.74
CA HIS A 373 24.97 7.53 -9.63
C HIS A 373 23.95 7.82 -10.72
N ASN A 374 23.54 9.08 -10.89
CA ASN A 374 22.56 9.49 -11.89
C ASN A 374 22.74 10.95 -12.31
N ASN A 375 22.13 11.29 -13.45
CA ASN A 375 22.17 12.63 -14.03
C ASN A 375 20.84 13.38 -13.79
N HIS A 376 20.21 13.20 -12.62
CA HIS A 376 19.01 13.97 -12.26
C HIS A 376 19.40 15.31 -11.61
N HIS A 377 19.28 16.42 -12.34
CA HIS A 377 19.65 17.76 -11.87
C HIS A 377 18.41 18.61 -11.55
N GLU A 378 18.63 19.68 -10.78
CA GLU A 378 17.64 20.76 -10.56
C GLU A 378 16.32 20.27 -9.94
N GLY A 379 15.20 20.90 -10.28
CA GLY A 379 13.89 20.62 -9.70
C GLY A 379 13.70 21.24 -8.31
N PHE A 380 12.44 21.39 -7.92
CA PHE A 380 12.06 21.99 -6.64
C PHE A 380 12.73 21.26 -5.45
N MET A 381 13.30 22.04 -4.53
CA MET A 381 13.96 21.55 -3.31
C MET A 381 15.04 20.48 -3.56
N ASN A 382 15.84 20.65 -4.61
CA ASN A 382 17.06 19.85 -4.77
C ASN A 382 18.14 20.34 -3.80
N PHE A 383 18.52 19.48 -2.85
CA PHE A 383 19.55 19.79 -1.86
C PHE A 383 20.76 18.85 -1.96
N MET A 384 20.88 18.07 -3.04
CA MET A 384 22.06 17.22 -3.24
C MET A 384 23.31 18.07 -3.41
N HIS A 385 24.42 17.61 -2.85
CA HIS A 385 25.74 18.12 -3.22
C HIS A 385 26.07 17.59 -4.61
N ARG A 386 26.46 18.47 -5.53
CA ARG A 386 26.95 18.13 -6.87
C ARG A 386 28.05 19.11 -7.23
N ASP A 387 29.25 18.60 -7.48
CA ASP A 387 30.41 19.34 -7.95
C ASP A 387 30.92 18.81 -9.31
N GLU A 388 30.14 17.92 -9.95
CA GLU A 388 30.50 17.30 -11.22
C GLU A 388 30.25 18.24 -12.42
N GLU A 389 31.16 18.25 -13.39
CA GLU A 389 31.01 19.01 -14.65
C GLU A 389 30.21 18.26 -15.72
N ILE A 390 30.09 16.94 -15.59
CA ILE A 390 29.46 16.06 -16.57
C ILE A 390 28.08 15.62 -16.09
N ASN A 391 27.04 16.06 -16.80
CA ASN A 391 25.65 15.70 -16.53
C ASN A 391 24.99 14.93 -17.69
N TYR A 392 25.80 14.35 -18.58
CA TYR A 392 25.36 13.57 -19.73
C TYR A 392 26.13 12.24 -19.83
N PHE A 393 25.55 11.26 -20.52
CA PHE A 393 26.14 9.95 -20.73
C PHE A 393 25.85 9.48 -22.17
N PRO A 394 26.82 8.88 -22.90
CA PRO A 394 28.21 8.63 -22.49
C PRO A 394 29.07 9.90 -22.57
N SER A 395 30.18 9.91 -21.83
CA SER A 395 31.18 10.98 -21.86
C SER A 395 32.59 10.39 -21.95
N ARG A 396 33.55 11.15 -22.50
CA ARG A 396 34.98 10.80 -22.47
C ARG A 396 35.70 11.31 -21.23
N TYR A 397 35.05 12.19 -20.46
CA TYR A 397 35.60 12.83 -19.27
C TYR A 397 35.03 12.27 -17.96
N ASP A 398 34.06 11.35 -18.07
CA ASP A 398 33.49 10.61 -16.95
C ASP A 398 33.67 9.10 -17.20
N PRO A 399 34.35 8.33 -16.32
CA PRO A 399 34.59 6.90 -16.50
C PRO A 399 33.35 6.02 -16.22
N VAL A 400 32.19 6.59 -15.90
CA VAL A 400 30.95 5.84 -15.69
C VAL A 400 30.60 4.97 -16.90
N ARG A 401 30.16 3.74 -16.61
CA ARG A 401 29.79 2.72 -17.61
C ARG A 401 28.43 2.11 -17.29
N HIS A 402 27.84 1.42 -18.27
CA HIS A 402 26.67 0.60 -18.03
C HIS A 402 26.96 -0.49 -16.99
N ALA A 403 25.95 -0.76 -16.14
CA ALA A 403 25.95 -1.92 -15.26
C ALA A 403 25.97 -3.23 -16.05
N GLU A 404 26.33 -4.33 -15.38
CA GLU A 404 26.26 -5.67 -15.97
C GLU A 404 24.81 -6.03 -16.31
N LYS A 405 24.65 -6.82 -17.38
CA LYS A 405 23.32 -7.29 -17.77
C LYS A 405 22.86 -8.37 -16.79
N PHE A 406 21.68 -8.18 -16.23
CA PHE A 406 20.97 -9.23 -15.50
C PHE A 406 20.38 -10.25 -16.49
N PRO A 407 20.22 -11.52 -16.10
CA PRO A 407 19.78 -12.60 -16.98
C PRO A 407 18.27 -12.57 -17.23
N ILE A 408 17.74 -11.44 -17.71
CA ILE A 408 16.33 -11.29 -18.07
C ILE A 408 16.16 -11.77 -19.52
N PRO A 409 15.54 -12.93 -19.79
CA PRO A 409 15.31 -13.35 -21.15
C PRO A 409 14.27 -12.42 -21.82
N PRO A 410 14.47 -12.05 -23.10
CA PRO A 410 13.45 -11.30 -23.84
C PRO A 410 12.20 -12.18 -24.05
N PRO A 411 10.99 -11.73 -23.64
CA PRO A 411 9.77 -12.48 -23.90
C PRO A 411 9.30 -12.30 -25.35
N VAL A 412 8.68 -13.33 -25.92
CA VAL A 412 7.94 -13.24 -27.18
C VAL A 412 6.50 -12.87 -26.85
N LEU A 413 6.01 -11.75 -27.41
CA LEU A 413 4.62 -11.32 -27.24
C LEU A 413 3.81 -11.65 -28.49
N THR A 414 2.65 -12.29 -28.32
CA THR A 414 1.72 -12.65 -29.40
C THR A 414 0.32 -12.12 -29.09
N GLY A 415 -0.43 -11.70 -30.11
CA GLY A 415 -1.83 -11.28 -29.93
C GLY A 415 -2.28 -10.23 -30.93
N ARG A 416 -3.51 -9.74 -30.76
CA ARG A 416 -4.06 -8.62 -31.52
C ARG A 416 -3.95 -7.32 -30.72
N ARG A 417 -3.81 -6.20 -31.42
CA ARG A 417 -3.91 -4.86 -30.79
C ARG A 417 -5.38 -4.53 -30.54
N GLU A 418 -5.83 -4.68 -29.30
CA GLU A 418 -7.22 -4.42 -28.91
C GLU A 418 -7.38 -4.02 -27.43
N LYS A 419 -8.56 -3.52 -27.06
CA LYS A 419 -8.98 -3.34 -25.67
C LYS A 419 -9.93 -4.49 -25.33
N CYS A 420 -9.46 -5.45 -24.54
CA CYS A 420 -10.22 -6.66 -24.23
C CYS A 420 -10.12 -7.03 -22.75
N ILE A 421 -11.09 -7.81 -22.29
CA ILE A 421 -11.04 -8.52 -21.02
C ILE A 421 -10.20 -9.80 -21.16
N ILE A 422 -9.72 -10.35 -20.05
CA ILE A 422 -9.03 -11.65 -20.04
C ILE A 422 -10.01 -12.78 -20.38
N ALA A 423 -9.52 -13.92 -20.86
CA ALA A 423 -10.39 -15.03 -21.27
C ALA A 423 -10.99 -15.82 -20.07
N LYS A 424 -10.15 -16.22 -19.10
CA LYS A 424 -10.54 -17.07 -17.96
C LYS A 424 -11.01 -16.24 -16.76
N GLU A 425 -12.02 -15.40 -16.95
CA GLU A 425 -12.51 -14.48 -15.91
C GLU A 425 -12.97 -15.18 -14.62
N ASN A 426 -13.69 -16.29 -14.75
CA ASN A 426 -14.16 -17.17 -13.65
C ASN A 426 -14.59 -16.40 -12.37
N ASN A 427 -15.56 -15.50 -12.50
CA ASN A 427 -15.92 -14.54 -11.44
C ASN A 427 -16.54 -15.14 -10.18
N PHE A 428 -17.10 -16.36 -10.27
CA PHE A 428 -18.03 -16.87 -9.26
C PHE A 428 -17.49 -18.05 -8.44
N LYS A 429 -16.52 -18.82 -8.96
CA LYS A 429 -16.04 -20.05 -8.32
C LYS A 429 -15.38 -19.80 -6.95
N GLN A 430 -14.31 -19.01 -6.92
CA GLN A 430 -13.56 -18.74 -5.68
C GLN A 430 -14.38 -18.01 -4.59
N PRO A 431 -15.23 -17.01 -4.91
CA PRO A 431 -16.13 -16.42 -3.91
C PRO A 431 -17.06 -17.47 -3.27
N GLY A 432 -17.60 -18.39 -4.08
CA GLY A 432 -18.45 -19.48 -3.60
C GLY A 432 -17.70 -20.47 -2.71
N GLU A 433 -16.49 -20.87 -3.12
CA GLU A 433 -15.62 -21.75 -2.34
C GLU A 433 -15.29 -21.13 -0.98
N ARG A 434 -14.95 -19.85 -0.97
CA ARG A 434 -14.66 -19.11 0.27
C ARG A 434 -15.88 -19.03 1.19
N TYR A 435 -17.06 -18.71 0.68
CA TYR A 435 -18.29 -18.70 1.50
C TYR A 435 -18.57 -20.08 2.11
N ARG A 436 -18.43 -21.15 1.32
CA ARG A 436 -18.63 -22.54 1.79
C ARG A 436 -17.60 -22.98 2.84
N SER A 437 -16.40 -22.41 2.84
CA SER A 437 -15.37 -22.74 3.83
C SER A 437 -15.63 -22.20 5.24
N TRP A 438 -16.59 -21.29 5.40
CA TRP A 438 -16.87 -20.65 6.67
C TRP A 438 -17.81 -21.48 7.56
N ALA A 439 -17.62 -21.32 8.87
CA ALA A 439 -18.60 -21.78 9.85
C ALA A 439 -19.94 -21.04 9.68
N PRO A 440 -21.08 -21.66 10.07
CA PRO A 440 -22.41 -21.09 9.84
C PRO A 440 -22.62 -19.69 10.44
N ASP A 441 -22.04 -19.39 11.60
CA ASP A 441 -22.15 -18.08 12.26
C ASP A 441 -21.42 -16.97 11.48
N ARG A 442 -20.28 -17.30 10.87
CA ARG A 442 -19.52 -16.39 10.00
C ARG A 442 -20.23 -16.15 8.67
N GLN A 443 -20.84 -17.20 8.09
CA GLN A 443 -21.73 -17.06 6.94
C GLN A 443 -22.91 -16.12 7.24
N GLU A 444 -23.50 -16.27 8.43
CA GLU A 444 -24.62 -15.44 8.87
C GLU A 444 -24.24 -13.96 8.98
N ARG A 445 -23.10 -13.63 9.60
CA ARG A 445 -22.59 -12.25 9.66
C ARG A 445 -22.36 -11.65 8.26
N PHE A 446 -21.79 -12.44 7.35
CA PHE A 446 -21.59 -12.02 5.96
C PHE A 446 -22.91 -11.71 5.24
N ILE A 447 -23.94 -12.55 5.44
CA ILE A 447 -25.28 -12.33 4.89
C ILE A 447 -25.90 -11.05 5.44
N CYS A 448 -25.83 -10.83 6.76
CA CYS A 448 -26.36 -9.62 7.38
C CYS A 448 -25.74 -8.35 6.79
N ARG A 449 -24.41 -8.31 6.64
CA ARG A 449 -23.69 -7.16 6.03
C ARG A 449 -24.14 -6.90 4.59
N TRP A 450 -24.40 -7.95 3.81
CA TRP A 450 -24.96 -7.82 2.46
C TRP A 450 -26.40 -7.32 2.45
N VAL A 451 -27.25 -7.82 3.36
CA VAL A 451 -28.62 -7.35 3.51
C VAL A 451 -28.61 -5.86 3.87
N ASP A 452 -27.77 -5.44 4.81
CA ASP A 452 -27.64 -4.04 5.21
C ASP A 452 -27.20 -3.15 4.04
N ALA A 453 -26.17 -3.59 3.29
CA ALA A 453 -25.68 -2.85 2.12
C ALA A 453 -26.72 -2.71 1.01
N LEU A 454 -27.59 -3.71 0.81
CA LEU A 454 -28.61 -3.74 -0.23
C LEU A 454 -29.97 -3.18 0.21
N SER A 455 -30.16 -2.88 1.50
CA SER A 455 -31.42 -2.38 2.05
C SER A 455 -31.61 -0.87 1.88
N ASP A 456 -30.56 -0.13 1.48
CA ASP A 456 -30.65 1.30 1.24
C ASP A 456 -31.76 1.61 0.21
N PRO A 457 -32.63 2.62 0.45
CA PRO A 457 -33.73 2.97 -0.46
C PRO A 457 -33.30 3.33 -1.88
N ARG A 458 -32.06 3.81 -2.07
CA ARG A 458 -31.51 4.12 -3.41
C ARG A 458 -31.05 2.89 -4.17
N VAL A 459 -30.85 1.76 -3.50
CA VAL A 459 -30.56 0.48 -4.15
C VAL A 459 -31.87 -0.01 -4.78
N THR A 460 -31.98 0.16 -6.09
CA THR A 460 -33.19 -0.18 -6.84
C THR A 460 -33.43 -1.68 -6.83
N HIS A 461 -34.66 -2.09 -7.18
CA HIS A 461 -34.99 -3.50 -7.34
C HIS A 461 -34.06 -4.20 -8.36
N GLU A 462 -33.68 -3.50 -9.43
CA GLU A 462 -32.73 -3.99 -10.43
C GLU A 462 -31.34 -4.28 -9.83
N ILE A 463 -30.77 -3.33 -9.08
CA ILE A 463 -29.46 -3.53 -8.43
C ILE A 463 -29.52 -4.70 -7.45
N ARG A 464 -30.59 -4.81 -6.65
CA ARG A 464 -30.78 -5.98 -5.75
C ARG A 464 -30.81 -7.30 -6.53
N ASN A 465 -31.53 -7.35 -7.65
CA ASN A 465 -31.61 -8.56 -8.48
C ASN A 465 -30.26 -8.95 -9.08
N ILE A 466 -29.46 -7.98 -9.51
CA ILE A 466 -28.10 -8.23 -10.04
C ILE A 466 -27.22 -8.87 -8.95
N TRP A 467 -27.19 -8.30 -7.75
CA TRP A 467 -26.40 -8.85 -6.65
C TRP A 467 -26.86 -10.23 -6.21
N ILE A 468 -28.17 -10.45 -6.11
CA ILE A 468 -28.73 -11.77 -5.80
C ILE A 468 -28.33 -12.78 -6.89
N SER A 469 -28.37 -12.38 -8.16
CA SER A 469 -27.94 -13.23 -9.29
C SER A 469 -26.45 -13.58 -9.20
N TYR A 470 -25.58 -12.60 -8.94
CA TYR A 470 -24.14 -12.85 -8.77
C TYR A 470 -23.86 -13.81 -7.61
N TRP A 471 -24.47 -13.58 -6.45
CA TRP A 471 -24.30 -14.47 -5.31
C TRP A 471 -24.91 -15.86 -5.54
N SER A 472 -26.01 -15.97 -6.29
CA SER A 472 -26.58 -17.27 -6.69
C SER A 472 -25.67 -18.07 -7.61
N GLN A 473 -24.93 -17.40 -8.49
CA GLN A 473 -23.92 -18.02 -9.35
C GLN A 473 -22.71 -18.52 -8.55
N ALA A 474 -22.31 -17.79 -7.49
CA ALA A 474 -21.23 -18.22 -6.59
C ALA A 474 -21.66 -19.37 -5.67
N ASP A 475 -22.84 -19.25 -5.05
CA ASP A 475 -23.45 -20.26 -4.20
C ASP A 475 -24.98 -20.12 -4.15
N LYS A 476 -25.71 -21.15 -4.58
CA LYS A 476 -27.18 -21.11 -4.65
C LYS A 476 -27.84 -20.83 -3.28
N SER A 477 -27.28 -21.36 -2.19
CA SER A 477 -27.85 -21.17 -0.86
C SER A 477 -27.69 -19.72 -0.38
N LEU A 478 -26.56 -19.09 -0.70
CA LEU A 478 -26.30 -17.70 -0.37
C LEU A 478 -27.28 -16.77 -1.10
N GLY A 479 -27.43 -16.96 -2.41
CA GLY A 479 -28.39 -16.20 -3.22
C GLY A 479 -29.82 -16.32 -2.71
N GLN A 480 -30.27 -17.54 -2.36
CA GLN A 480 -31.59 -17.78 -1.78
C GLN A 480 -31.79 -17.07 -0.44
N LYS A 481 -30.83 -17.16 0.49
CA LYS A 481 -30.90 -16.50 1.79
C LYS A 481 -30.99 -14.97 1.65
N LEU A 482 -30.21 -14.38 0.73
CA LEU A 482 -30.26 -12.94 0.44
C LEU A 482 -31.61 -12.54 -0.15
N ALA A 483 -32.12 -13.28 -1.14
CA ALA A 483 -33.41 -13.03 -1.75
C ALA A 483 -34.56 -13.05 -0.72
N SER A 484 -34.56 -14.07 0.15
CA SER A 484 -35.56 -14.19 1.22
C SER A 484 -35.53 -13.01 2.20
N ARG A 485 -34.35 -12.55 2.62
CA ARG A 485 -34.23 -11.45 3.59
C ARG A 485 -34.55 -10.08 2.99
N LEU A 486 -34.29 -9.88 1.71
CA LEU A 486 -34.58 -8.65 0.99
C LEU A 486 -36.02 -8.61 0.44
N ASN A 487 -36.83 -9.65 0.67
CA ASN A 487 -38.17 -9.81 0.10
C ASN A 487 -38.19 -9.71 -1.44
N VAL A 488 -37.16 -10.22 -2.10
CA VAL A 488 -37.01 -10.25 -3.55
C VAL A 488 -37.34 -11.66 -4.05
N ARG A 489 -38.19 -11.80 -5.08
CA ARG A 489 -38.42 -13.11 -5.70
C ARG A 489 -37.18 -13.52 -6.50
N PRO A 490 -36.61 -14.72 -6.29
CA PRO A 490 -35.48 -15.17 -7.11
C PRO A 490 -35.96 -15.37 -8.56
N ASN A 491 -35.31 -14.69 -9.51
CA ASN A 491 -35.43 -15.04 -10.92
C ASN A 491 -34.64 -16.33 -11.14
N ILE A 492 -35.36 -17.41 -11.45
CA ILE A 492 -34.83 -18.76 -11.70
C ILE A 492 -34.00 -18.76 -12.98
#